data_AF-A0A1H1MW43-F1
#
_entry.id   AF-A0A1H1MW43-F1
#
_cell.length_a   1.000
_cell.length_b   1.000
_cell.length_c   1.000
_cell.angle_alpha   90.00
_cell.angle_beta   90.00
_cell.angle_gamma   90.00
#
_symmetry.space_group_name_H-M   'P 1'
#
loop_
_entity.id
_entity.type
_entity.pdbx_description
1 polymer ?
#
loop_
_entity_poly.entity_id
_entity_poly.type
_entity_poly.pdbx_seq_one_letter_code
_entity_poly.pdbx_strand_id
1 'polypeptide(L)'
;MGLNVESIHDALRFGEAESATYTDDDAPGSSESARWSRHVRRMTEILKPEGWKRLNPMNQPTLVHPNNKHCLVVTSGTAGTGILNGKPTNRNPKGTSIRQAVKDNRSIGGYHDVNVLISAETLNASLAGLRETWLLMTYVDVHGSLLSEVSLPEEMANEHVTVWTHRIIIPIVDPFDRGSGRNREEPPGYDFPVARR
;
A
#
# COMPACT_ATOMS: atom_id res chain seq x y z
N MET A 1 -10.71 -8.70 -2.50
CA MET A 1 -9.52 -8.37 -1.71
C MET A 1 -9.82 -7.78 -0.33
N GLY A 2 -11.04 -7.31 -0.02
CA GLY A 2 -11.37 -6.84 1.34
C GLY A 2 -10.77 -5.49 1.75
N LEU A 3 -10.05 -4.82 0.84
CA LEU A 3 -9.53 -3.47 1.06
C LEU A 3 -10.60 -2.44 0.68
N ASN A 4 -10.73 -1.38 1.47
CA ASN A 4 -11.55 -0.21 1.16
C ASN A 4 -10.68 1.05 1.03
N VAL A 5 -11.18 2.04 0.29
CA VAL A 5 -10.47 3.28 0.00
C VAL A 5 -10.18 4.08 1.27
N GLU A 6 -11.14 4.16 2.18
CA GLU A 6 -11.00 4.93 3.43
C GLU A 6 -9.85 4.41 4.30
N SER A 7 -9.66 3.10 4.37
CA SER A 7 -8.57 2.46 5.10
C SER A 7 -7.20 2.80 4.51
N ILE A 8 -7.11 2.84 3.18
CA ILE A 8 -5.88 3.25 2.49
C ILE A 8 -5.62 4.73 2.75
N HIS A 9 -6.64 5.59 2.59
CA HIS A 9 -6.54 7.02 2.87
C HIS A 9 -6.11 7.32 4.31
N ASP A 10 -6.67 6.61 5.28
CA ASP A 10 -6.31 6.71 6.70
C ASP A 10 -4.85 6.31 6.93
N ALA A 11 -4.38 5.22 6.29
CA ALA A 11 -2.97 4.84 6.35
C ALA A 11 -2.04 5.89 5.72
N LEU A 12 -2.42 6.48 4.58
CA LEU A 12 -1.66 7.53 3.91
C LEU A 12 -1.54 8.79 4.78
N ARG A 13 -2.65 9.28 5.33
CA ARG A 13 -2.65 10.45 6.23
C ARG A 13 -1.83 10.19 7.48
N PHE A 14 -1.91 8.98 8.03
CA PHE A 14 -1.14 8.60 9.22
C PHE A 14 0.38 8.61 8.97
N GLY A 15 0.82 8.17 7.79
CA GLY A 15 2.23 8.25 7.40
C GLY A 15 2.67 9.68 7.11
N GLU A 16 1.83 10.48 6.47
CA GLU A 16 2.17 11.88 6.20
C GLU A 16 2.28 12.71 7.48
N ALA A 17 1.37 12.52 8.43
CA ALA A 17 1.42 13.19 9.73
C ALA A 17 2.72 12.91 10.49
N GLU A 18 3.25 11.69 10.39
CA GLU A 18 4.57 11.37 10.94
C GLU A 18 5.70 12.01 10.14
N SER A 19 5.66 11.94 8.81
CA SER A 19 6.70 12.53 7.97
C SER A 19 6.84 14.04 8.21
N ALA A 20 5.74 14.72 8.52
CA ALA A 20 5.70 16.15 8.79
C ALA A 20 6.39 16.57 10.09
N THR A 21 6.80 15.62 10.95
CA THR A 21 7.57 15.94 12.17
C THR A 21 9.07 16.04 11.92
N TYR A 22 9.53 15.67 10.72
CA TYR A 22 10.94 15.70 10.32
C TYR A 22 11.26 17.02 9.60
N THR A 23 12.50 17.45 9.70
CA THR A 23 13.04 18.69 9.12
C THR A 23 14.28 18.41 8.28
N ASP A 24 14.81 19.44 7.63
CA ASP A 24 16.05 19.33 6.83
C ASP A 24 17.30 19.03 7.69
N ASP A 25 17.22 19.22 9.01
CA ASP A 25 18.30 18.90 9.94
C ASP A 25 18.34 17.39 10.31
N ASP A 26 17.30 16.63 9.98
CA ASP A 26 17.27 15.18 10.17
C ASP A 26 18.13 14.44 9.14
N ALA A 27 18.52 13.20 9.45
CA ALA A 27 19.31 12.40 8.53
C ALA A 27 18.56 12.16 7.20
N PRO A 28 19.24 12.24 6.04
CA PRO A 28 18.60 12.07 4.73
C PRO A 28 17.80 10.76 4.63
N GLY A 29 16.55 10.84 4.18
CA GLY A 29 15.67 9.67 4.01
C GLY A 29 14.90 9.24 5.28
N SER A 30 15.11 9.90 6.42
CA SER A 30 14.45 9.54 7.68
C SER A 30 12.94 9.74 7.61
N SER A 31 12.50 10.87 7.05
CA SER A 31 11.07 11.20 6.90
C SER A 31 10.35 10.17 6.03
N GLU A 32 10.95 9.75 4.90
CA GLU A 32 10.35 8.72 4.04
C GLU A 32 10.34 7.33 4.67
N SER A 33 11.39 6.99 5.41
CA SER A 33 11.47 5.71 6.13
C SER A 33 10.40 5.65 7.24
N ALA A 34 10.21 6.76 7.97
CA ALA A 34 9.17 6.90 8.97
C ALA A 34 7.77 6.81 8.32
N ARG A 35 7.52 7.58 7.26
CA ARG A 35 6.26 7.53 6.48
C ARG A 35 5.90 6.11 6.07
N TRP A 36 6.82 5.39 5.43
CA TRP A 36 6.60 4.00 5.00
C TRP A 36 6.31 3.07 6.18
N SER A 37 7.08 3.18 7.26
CA SER A 37 6.87 2.38 8.48
C SER A 37 5.47 2.59 9.05
N ARG A 38 4.98 3.84 9.05
CA ARG A 38 3.64 4.20 9.50
C ARG A 38 2.54 3.71 8.56
N HIS A 39 2.73 3.75 7.23
CA HIS A 39 1.81 3.12 6.30
C HIS A 39 1.66 1.61 6.59
N VAL A 40 2.78 0.89 6.74
CA VAL A 40 2.78 -0.54 7.07
C VAL A 40 2.08 -0.80 8.39
N ARG A 41 2.41 -0.04 9.43
CA ARG A 41 1.80 -0.17 10.76
C ARG A 41 0.29 0.06 10.68
N ARG A 42 -0.16 1.15 10.06
CA ARG A 42 -1.58 1.53 10.03
C ARG A 42 -2.42 0.53 9.24
N MET A 43 -1.93 0.09 8.08
CA MET A 43 -2.57 -1.01 7.34
C MET A 43 -2.64 -2.31 8.15
N THR A 44 -1.60 -2.61 8.95
CA THR A 44 -1.62 -3.77 9.86
C THR A 44 -2.70 -3.62 10.93
N GLU A 45 -2.78 -2.45 11.57
CA GLU A 45 -3.77 -2.16 12.63
C GLU A 45 -5.21 -2.26 12.11
N ILE A 46 -5.47 -1.80 10.88
CA ILE A 46 -6.79 -1.87 10.25
C ILE A 46 -7.16 -3.30 9.86
N LEU A 47 -6.24 -4.04 9.23
CA LEU A 47 -6.56 -5.33 8.61
C LEU A 47 -6.45 -6.52 9.57
N LYS A 48 -5.67 -6.41 10.65
CA LYS A 48 -5.53 -7.49 11.63
C LYS A 48 -6.87 -7.85 12.32
N PRO A 49 -7.72 -6.91 12.74
CA PRO A 49 -9.09 -7.19 13.20
C PRO A 49 -9.96 -7.92 12.18
N GLU A 50 -9.74 -7.68 10.89
CA GLU A 50 -10.42 -8.39 9.78
C GLU A 50 -9.85 -9.80 9.52
N GLY A 51 -8.93 -10.27 10.37
CA GLY A 51 -8.34 -11.61 10.31
C GLY A 51 -7.10 -11.71 9.43
N TRP A 52 -6.60 -10.60 8.87
CA TRP A 52 -5.35 -10.63 8.11
C TRP A 52 -4.17 -10.93 9.02
N LYS A 53 -3.17 -11.63 8.47
CA LYS A 53 -1.95 -11.99 9.19
C LYS A 53 -0.76 -11.23 8.64
N ARG A 54 0.04 -10.64 9.51
CA ARG A 54 1.33 -10.05 9.12
C ARG A 54 2.42 -11.11 9.18
N LEU A 55 3.11 -11.29 8.06
CA LEU A 55 4.35 -12.05 7.95
C LEU A 55 5.50 -11.09 7.59
N ASN A 56 6.74 -11.53 7.75
CA ASN A 56 7.93 -10.75 7.35
C ASN A 56 8.93 -11.62 6.57
N PRO A 57 8.55 -12.25 5.43
CA PRO A 57 9.47 -13.06 4.63
C PRO A 57 10.68 -12.23 4.19
N MET A 58 11.89 -12.66 4.52
CA MET A 58 13.13 -11.94 4.21
C MET A 58 13.10 -10.46 4.66
N ASN A 59 12.50 -10.19 5.83
CA ASN A 59 12.32 -8.86 6.39
C ASN A 59 11.46 -7.90 5.54
N GLN A 60 10.62 -8.44 4.64
CA GLN A 60 9.61 -7.67 3.91
C GLN A 60 8.27 -7.80 4.63
N PRO A 61 7.73 -6.73 5.24
CA PRO A 61 6.39 -6.77 5.82
C PRO A 61 5.34 -7.09 4.75
N THR A 62 4.61 -8.19 4.96
CA THR A 62 3.60 -8.71 4.04
C THR A 62 2.33 -9.03 4.82
N LEU A 63 1.20 -8.47 4.39
CA LEU A 63 -0.12 -8.71 4.97
C LEU A 63 -0.83 -9.78 4.16
N VAL A 64 -1.16 -10.91 4.77
CA VAL A 64 -1.80 -12.05 4.12
C VAL A 64 -3.29 -12.04 4.42
N HIS A 65 -4.10 -12.07 3.38
CA HIS A 65 -5.56 -12.08 3.47
C HIS A 65 -6.05 -13.40 4.12
N PRO A 66 -7.16 -13.40 4.90
CA PRO A 66 -7.67 -14.58 5.62
C PRO A 66 -7.87 -15.83 4.74
N ASN A 67 -8.29 -15.64 3.49
CA ASN A 67 -8.48 -16.74 2.54
C ASN A 67 -7.17 -17.34 1.99
N ASN A 68 -6.00 -16.83 2.38
CA ASN A 68 -4.66 -17.21 1.92
C ASN A 68 -4.40 -17.06 0.41
N LYS A 69 -5.28 -16.43 -0.37
CA LYS A 69 -5.10 -16.27 -1.83
C LYS A 69 -4.34 -15.00 -2.23
N HIS A 70 -4.39 -13.97 -1.39
CA HIS A 70 -3.78 -12.67 -1.67
C HIS A 70 -2.90 -12.20 -0.52
N CYS A 71 -1.85 -11.46 -0.89
CA CYS A 71 -0.95 -10.75 -0.02
C CYS A 71 -0.91 -9.27 -0.44
N LEU A 72 -0.67 -8.38 0.51
CA LEU A 72 -0.45 -6.96 0.29
C LEU A 72 0.90 -6.55 0.86
N VAL A 73 1.71 -5.88 0.03
CA VAL A 73 2.97 -5.24 0.44
C VAL A 73 2.89 -3.75 0.18
N VAL A 74 3.22 -2.94 1.19
CA VAL A 74 3.27 -1.48 1.05
C VAL A 74 4.65 -1.05 0.57
N THR A 75 4.70 -0.18 -0.45
CA THR A 75 5.94 0.34 -1.02
C THR A 75 5.80 1.79 -1.49
N SER A 76 6.89 2.55 -1.41
CA SER A 76 6.96 3.84 -2.10
C SER A 76 7.07 3.65 -3.62
N GLY A 77 6.32 4.47 -4.36
CA GLY A 77 6.31 4.52 -5.82
C GLY A 77 7.02 5.74 -6.38
N THR A 78 6.91 5.92 -7.70
CA THR A 78 7.44 7.08 -8.44
C THR A 78 6.30 8.01 -8.87
N ALA A 79 6.63 9.10 -9.58
CA ALA A 79 5.64 10.07 -10.07
C ALA A 79 4.54 9.47 -10.98
N GLY A 80 4.69 8.24 -11.48
CA GLY A 80 3.63 7.55 -12.23
C GLY A 80 2.56 6.88 -11.35
N THR A 81 2.79 6.77 -10.04
CA THR A 81 1.90 6.10 -9.07
C THR A 81 0.60 6.87 -8.88
N GLY A 82 -0.52 6.16 -8.93
CA GLY A 82 -1.86 6.74 -8.77
C GLY A 82 -2.34 7.54 -10.00
N ILE A 83 -1.58 7.54 -11.10
CA ILE A 83 -1.94 8.20 -12.35
C ILE A 83 -2.41 7.15 -13.34
N LEU A 84 -3.64 7.27 -13.85
CA LEU A 84 -4.26 6.28 -14.74
C LEU A 84 -3.35 5.92 -15.94
N ASN A 85 -2.85 6.93 -16.65
CA ASN A 85 -1.94 6.76 -17.79
C ASN A 85 -0.45 6.87 -17.41
N GLY A 86 -0.14 6.87 -16.11
CA GLY A 86 1.22 6.92 -15.60
C GLY A 86 1.98 5.62 -15.81
N LYS A 87 3.31 5.69 -15.69
CA LYS A 87 4.22 4.53 -15.71
C LYS A 87 4.84 4.34 -14.32
N PRO A 88 4.10 3.77 -13.35
CA PRO A 88 4.60 3.61 -11.99
C PRO A 88 5.67 2.53 -11.92
N THR A 89 6.61 2.72 -11.00
CA THR A 89 7.53 1.69 -10.52
C THR A 89 7.85 1.93 -9.05
N ASN A 90 8.45 0.95 -8.38
CA ASN A 90 8.93 1.14 -7.02
C ASN A 90 10.11 2.12 -6.98
N ARG A 91 10.10 3.05 -6.02
CA ARG A 91 11.19 4.04 -5.83
C ARG A 91 12.52 3.38 -5.45
N ASN A 92 12.45 2.45 -4.49
CA ASN A 92 13.62 1.75 -3.96
C ASN A 92 13.73 0.35 -4.53
N PRO A 93 14.95 -0.16 -4.81
CA PRO A 93 15.16 -1.50 -5.35
C PRO A 93 14.50 -2.56 -4.48
N LYS A 94 13.92 -3.58 -5.10
CA LYS A 94 13.30 -4.72 -4.43
C LYS A 94 14.18 -5.96 -4.49
N GLY A 95 14.29 -6.61 -3.33
CA GLY A 95 15.05 -7.84 -3.15
C GLY A 95 14.29 -9.10 -3.58
N THR A 96 14.85 -10.24 -3.19
CA THR A 96 14.43 -11.58 -3.62
C THR A 96 12.98 -11.92 -3.30
N SER A 97 12.44 -11.44 -2.18
CA SER A 97 11.05 -11.72 -1.77
C SER A 97 10.04 -11.20 -2.79
N ILE A 98 10.18 -9.95 -3.23
CA ILE A 98 9.29 -9.37 -4.25
C ILE A 98 9.58 -9.98 -5.62
N ARG A 99 10.84 -10.23 -5.96
CA ARG A 99 11.18 -10.91 -7.22
C ARG A 99 10.50 -12.27 -7.34
N GLN A 100 10.48 -13.05 -6.26
CA GLN A 100 9.78 -14.33 -6.23
C GLN A 100 8.26 -14.12 -6.34
N ALA A 101 7.71 -13.17 -5.60
CA ALA A 101 6.29 -12.85 -5.65
C ALA A 101 5.80 -12.46 -7.06
N VAL A 102 6.60 -11.72 -7.84
CA VAL A 102 6.30 -11.40 -9.24
C VAL A 102 6.31 -12.66 -10.13
N LYS A 103 7.24 -13.58 -9.93
CA LYS A 103 7.26 -14.87 -10.64
C LYS A 103 6.04 -15.73 -10.30
N ASP A 104 5.65 -15.73 -9.03
CA ASP A 104 4.47 -16.47 -8.55
C ASP A 104 3.19 -15.87 -9.14
N ASN A 105 3.07 -14.54 -9.16
CA ASN A 105 1.96 -13.83 -9.82
C ASN A 105 1.83 -14.21 -11.29
N ARG A 106 2.95 -14.22 -12.04
CA ARG A 106 2.95 -14.62 -13.46
C ARG A 106 2.52 -16.07 -13.63
N SER A 107 2.97 -16.96 -12.75
CA SER A 107 2.55 -18.36 -12.78
C SER A 107 1.03 -18.44 -12.61
N ILE A 108 0.48 -17.81 -11.57
CA ILE A 108 -0.97 -17.78 -11.31
C ILE A 108 -1.74 -17.18 -12.50
N GLY A 109 -1.35 -16.00 -12.98
CA GLY A 109 -2.03 -15.27 -14.06
C GLY A 109 -1.93 -15.98 -15.41
N GLY A 110 -0.77 -16.54 -15.73
CA GLY A 110 -0.59 -17.34 -16.95
C GLY A 110 -1.59 -18.48 -17.03
N TYR A 111 -1.85 -19.19 -15.93
CA TYR A 111 -2.87 -20.25 -15.91
C TYR A 111 -4.31 -19.75 -16.04
N HIS A 112 -4.60 -18.48 -15.73
CA HIS A 112 -5.93 -17.90 -15.98
C HIS A 112 -6.15 -17.57 -17.47
N ASP A 113 -5.08 -17.26 -18.22
CA ASP A 113 -5.17 -16.80 -19.61
C ASP A 113 -5.05 -17.93 -20.66
N VAL A 114 -4.47 -19.08 -20.30
CA VAL A 114 -4.39 -20.22 -21.21
C VAL A 114 -5.55 -21.21 -20.99
N ASN A 115 -6.27 -21.54 -22.07
CA ASN A 115 -7.12 -22.74 -22.19
C ASN A 115 -6.21 -23.99 -22.17
N VAL A 116 -5.60 -24.25 -21.02
CA VAL A 116 -4.66 -25.35 -20.89
C VAL A 116 -5.43 -26.67 -20.86
N LEU A 117 -5.06 -27.59 -21.75
CA LEU A 117 -5.49 -29.00 -21.74
C LEU A 117 -4.87 -29.80 -20.56
N ILE A 118 -4.65 -29.16 -19.40
CA ILE A 118 -4.16 -29.81 -18.19
C ILE A 118 -5.37 -30.00 -17.27
N SER A 119 -5.44 -31.14 -16.58
CA SER A 119 -6.55 -31.42 -15.68
C SER A 119 -6.59 -30.42 -14.51
N ALA A 120 -7.79 -30.12 -14.02
CA ALA A 120 -8.00 -29.23 -12.88
C ALA A 120 -7.22 -29.68 -11.63
N GLU A 121 -7.00 -30.98 -11.46
CA GLU A 121 -6.23 -31.56 -10.35
C GLU A 121 -4.74 -31.21 -10.43
N THR A 122 -4.14 -31.35 -11.61
CA THR A 122 -2.74 -30.99 -11.84
C THR A 122 -2.54 -29.47 -11.70
N LEU A 123 -3.50 -28.68 -12.20
CA LEU A 123 -3.49 -27.22 -12.03
C LEU A 123 -3.56 -26.84 -10.54
N ASN A 124 -4.53 -27.38 -9.80
CA ASN A 124 -4.70 -27.11 -8.37
C ASN A 124 -3.46 -27.50 -7.55
N ALA A 125 -2.81 -28.63 -7.88
CA ALA A 125 -1.58 -29.03 -7.23
C ALA A 125 -0.42 -28.06 -7.50
N SER A 126 -0.30 -27.56 -8.74
CA SER A 126 0.76 -26.60 -9.12
C SER A 126 0.58 -25.21 -8.49
N LEU A 127 -0.66 -24.81 -8.23
CA LEU A 127 -1.02 -23.54 -7.60
C LEU A 127 -1.10 -23.63 -6.07
N ALA A 128 -1.02 -24.83 -5.51
CA ALA A 128 -1.19 -25.06 -4.07
C ALA A 128 -0.13 -24.27 -3.28
N GLY A 129 -0.60 -23.34 -2.45
CA GLY A 129 0.26 -22.53 -1.58
C GLY A 129 0.80 -21.24 -2.20
N LEU A 130 0.61 -21.00 -3.51
CA LEU A 130 0.90 -19.72 -4.13
C LEU A 130 -0.13 -18.67 -3.71
N ARG A 131 0.32 -17.40 -3.66
CA ARG A 131 -0.52 -16.25 -3.31
C ARG A 131 -0.21 -15.11 -4.24
N GLU A 132 -1.25 -14.46 -4.77
CA GLU A 132 -1.06 -13.20 -5.49
C GLU A 132 -0.52 -12.15 -4.53
N THR A 133 0.60 -11.53 -4.85
CA THR A 133 1.16 -10.45 -4.05
C THR A 133 0.93 -9.12 -4.74
N TRP A 134 0.02 -8.34 -4.15
CA TRP A 134 -0.34 -6.99 -4.58
C TRP A 134 0.55 -5.96 -3.89
N LEU A 135 0.89 -4.90 -4.61
CA LEU A 135 1.66 -3.77 -4.09
C LEU A 135 0.74 -2.57 -3.86
N LEU A 136 0.61 -2.13 -2.60
CA LEU A 136 0.09 -0.80 -2.28
C LEU A 136 1.23 0.20 -2.48
N MET A 137 1.21 0.89 -3.62
CA MET A 137 2.18 1.90 -3.97
C MET A 137 1.72 3.27 -3.49
N THR A 138 2.62 4.01 -2.85
CA THR A 138 2.32 5.35 -2.32
C THR A 138 3.33 6.37 -2.85
N TYR A 139 2.87 7.55 -3.25
CA TYR A 139 3.69 8.65 -3.72
C TYR A 139 3.15 9.99 -3.21
N VAL A 140 4.04 10.90 -2.82
CA VAL A 140 3.69 12.28 -2.48
C VAL A 140 4.20 13.14 -3.63
N ASP A 141 3.32 13.89 -4.27
CA ASP A 141 3.72 14.76 -5.36
C ASP A 141 4.38 16.05 -4.88
N VAL A 142 4.81 16.87 -5.84
CA VAL A 142 5.47 18.17 -5.59
C VAL A 142 4.55 19.20 -4.93
N HIS A 143 3.23 18.96 -4.91
CA HIS A 143 2.23 19.80 -4.26
C HIS A 143 1.82 19.27 -2.88
N GLY A 144 2.40 18.17 -2.43
CA GLY A 144 2.07 17.52 -1.16
C GLY A 144 0.82 16.63 -1.22
N SER A 145 0.23 16.41 -2.40
CA SER A 145 -0.91 15.49 -2.54
C SER A 145 -0.43 14.04 -2.42
N LEU A 146 -1.24 13.20 -1.78
CA LEU A 146 -0.95 11.78 -1.60
C LEU A 146 -1.65 10.98 -2.71
N LEU A 147 -0.84 10.35 -3.56
CA LEU A 147 -1.27 9.47 -4.62
C LEU A 147 -0.98 8.02 -4.25
N SER A 148 -1.88 7.12 -4.62
CA SER A 148 -1.66 5.69 -4.39
C SER A 148 -2.37 4.81 -5.40
N GLU A 149 -1.90 3.57 -5.51
CA GLU A 149 -2.56 2.51 -6.26
C GLU A 149 -2.30 1.16 -5.60
N VAL A 150 -3.22 0.22 -5.80
CA VAL A 150 -3.02 -1.19 -5.45
C VAL A 150 -2.88 -1.97 -6.75
N SER A 151 -1.66 -2.41 -7.05
CA SER A 151 -1.32 -2.95 -8.36
C SER A 151 -0.69 -4.34 -8.25
N LEU A 152 -1.02 -5.21 -9.20
CA LEU A 152 -0.50 -6.57 -9.29
C LEU A 152 0.70 -6.58 -10.25
N PRO A 153 1.93 -6.77 -9.75
CA PRO A 153 3.13 -6.79 -10.58
C PRO A 153 3.25 -8.08 -11.38
N GLU A 154 3.70 -7.96 -12.63
CA GLU A 154 3.83 -9.07 -13.59
C GLU A 154 5.27 -9.30 -14.05
N GLU A 155 6.01 -8.20 -14.22
CA GLU A 155 7.40 -8.23 -14.66
C GLU A 155 8.27 -7.30 -13.82
N MET A 156 9.53 -7.70 -13.67
CA MET A 156 10.58 -6.88 -13.09
C MET A 156 11.81 -6.93 -13.97
N ALA A 157 12.43 -5.78 -14.17
CA ALA A 157 13.78 -5.67 -14.69
C ALA A 157 14.70 -5.18 -13.58
N ASN A 158 15.86 -5.84 -13.40
CA ASN A 158 16.76 -5.60 -12.29
C ASN A 158 16.04 -5.73 -10.94
N GLU A 159 15.80 -4.63 -10.24
CA GLU A 159 15.16 -4.58 -8.92
C GLU A 159 13.87 -3.72 -8.93
N HIS A 160 13.35 -3.42 -10.11
CA HIS A 160 12.20 -2.57 -10.31
C HIS A 160 11.09 -3.27 -11.10
N VAL A 161 9.85 -3.09 -10.66
CA VAL A 161 8.66 -3.56 -11.40
C VAL A 161 8.49 -2.72 -12.66
N THR A 162 8.31 -3.40 -13.79
CA THR A 162 8.23 -2.77 -15.12
C THR A 162 6.85 -2.94 -15.77
N VAL A 163 6.12 -3.98 -15.41
CA VAL A 163 4.81 -4.31 -15.98
C VAL A 163 3.86 -4.75 -14.88
N TRP A 164 2.59 -4.38 -15.06
CA TRP A 164 1.51 -4.58 -14.11
C TRP A 164 0.33 -5.23 -14.83
N THR A 165 -0.15 -6.37 -14.34
CA THR A 165 -1.34 -7.04 -14.89
C THR A 165 -2.59 -6.25 -14.55
N HIS A 166 -2.68 -5.73 -13.32
CA HIS A 166 -3.81 -4.93 -12.84
C HIS A 166 -3.31 -3.70 -12.10
N ARG A 167 -3.99 -2.57 -12.29
CA ARG A 167 -3.77 -1.32 -11.56
C ARG A 167 -5.08 -0.79 -11.03
N ILE A 168 -5.23 -0.74 -9.71
CA ILE A 168 -6.39 -0.17 -9.05
C ILE A 168 -5.99 1.19 -8.50
N ILE A 169 -6.37 2.25 -9.22
CA ILE A 169 -6.04 3.63 -8.85
C ILE A 169 -6.93 4.05 -7.67
N ILE A 170 -6.31 4.56 -6.61
CA ILE A 170 -7.01 5.06 -5.44
C ILE A 170 -7.18 6.58 -5.59
N PRO A 171 -8.35 7.15 -5.25
CA PRO A 171 -8.56 8.59 -5.30
C PRO A 171 -7.48 9.36 -4.52
N ILE A 172 -7.07 10.50 -5.08
CA ILE A 172 -6.05 11.38 -4.49
C ILE A 172 -6.53 11.88 -3.13
N VAL A 173 -5.60 12.00 -2.17
CA VAL A 173 -5.85 12.59 -0.86
C VAL A 173 -5.04 13.86 -0.71
N ASP A 174 -5.70 14.97 -0.41
CA ASP A 174 -5.03 16.12 0.20
C ASP A 174 -4.81 15.78 1.70
N PRO A 175 -3.55 15.78 2.19
CA PRO A 175 -3.26 15.45 3.58
C PRO A 175 -3.88 16.42 4.60
N PHE A 176 -4.20 17.64 4.18
CA PHE A 176 -4.79 18.68 5.02
C PHE A 176 -6.29 18.82 4.84
N ASP A 177 -6.87 18.19 3.82
CA ASP A 177 -8.32 18.11 3.69
C ASP A 177 -8.90 17.22 4.80
N ARG A 178 -9.55 17.90 5.75
CA ARG A 178 -10.22 17.26 6.90
C ARG A 178 -11.53 16.57 6.51
N GLY A 179 -11.90 16.57 5.23
CA GLY A 179 -13.18 16.11 4.73
C GLY A 179 -14.29 17.06 5.15
N SER A 180 -15.14 17.44 4.21
CA SER A 180 -16.37 18.21 4.43
C SER A 180 -17.45 17.47 5.26
N GLY A 181 -17.08 16.44 6.02
CA GLY A 181 -17.99 15.50 6.67
C GLY A 181 -17.92 15.43 8.20
N ARG A 182 -17.06 16.20 8.86
CA ARG A 182 -17.25 16.46 10.29
C ARG A 182 -18.26 17.60 10.40
N ASN A 183 -19.52 17.25 10.69
CA ASN A 183 -20.41 18.19 11.36
C ASN A 183 -19.60 18.74 12.54
N ARG A 184 -19.17 20.00 12.45
CA ARG A 184 -18.63 20.71 13.59
C ARG A 184 -19.84 20.90 14.50
N GLU A 185 -20.10 19.95 15.39
CA GLU A 185 -20.74 20.33 16.63
C GLU A 185 -19.81 21.39 17.22
N GLU A 186 -20.29 22.65 17.22
CA GLU A 186 -19.61 23.71 17.93
C GLU A 186 -19.36 23.20 19.35
N PRO A 187 -18.09 23.18 19.81
CA PRO A 187 -17.85 22.82 21.20
C PRO A 187 -18.69 23.77 22.07
N PRO A 188 -19.41 23.25 23.08
CA PRO A 188 -20.23 24.10 23.93
C PRO A 188 -19.36 25.24 24.47
N GLY A 189 -19.85 26.47 24.33
CA GLY A 189 -19.17 27.66 24.80
C GLY A 189 -19.00 27.57 26.31
N TYR A 190 -17.81 27.22 26.77
CA TYR A 190 -17.46 27.26 28.18
C TYR A 190 -16.90 28.65 28.51
N ASP A 191 -17.66 29.39 29.31
CA ASP A 191 -17.20 30.64 29.92
C ASP A 191 -16.51 30.30 31.25
N PHE A 192 -15.17 30.40 31.28
CA PHE A 192 -14.39 30.23 32.50
C PHE A 192 -13.87 31.59 32.96
N PRO A 193 -14.14 32.00 34.21
CA PRO A 193 -13.62 33.26 34.72
C PRO A 193 -12.08 33.20 34.83
N VAL A 194 -11.40 34.00 34.01
CA VAL A 194 -9.95 34.17 34.08
C VAL A 194 -9.64 35.11 35.25
N ALA A 195 -9.28 34.53 36.39
CA ALA A 195 -8.70 35.30 37.49
C ALA A 195 -7.32 35.80 37.08
N ARG A 196 -7.20 37.10 36.78
CA ARG A 196 -5.91 37.77 36.62
C ARG A 196 -5.28 37.94 38.00
N ARG A 197 -4.07 37.40 38.19
CA ARG A 197 -3.19 37.72 39.33
C ARG A 197 -2.38 38.96 39.02
#